data_AF-A0AAX0HEQ8-F1
#
_entry.id   AF-A0AAX0HEQ8-F1
#
_cell.length_a   1.000
_cell.length_b   1.000
_cell.length_c   1.000
_cell.angle_alpha   90.00
_cell.angle_beta   90.00
_cell.angle_gamma   90.00
#
_symmetry.space_group_name_H-M   'P 1'
#
loop_
_entity.id
_entity.type
_entity.pdbx_description
1 polymer ?
#
loop_
_entity_poly.entity_id
_entity_poly.type
_entity_poly.pdbx_seq_one_letter_code
_entity_poly.pdbx_strand_id
1 'polypeptide(L)'
;MKKFSMRVVLIISVLFIALGSANVSTAQERDTTNKLPEVELGSLDTSNIIAEEVAQEKPAEVEQLEEIPTTDELMQNPDVLEQPVADSDDTDLTVVSSGDFWTIYRNTVNNEYSLCMFGNVPSSRPTAWNTYLNRIKHIEIEEATLTGSFASYFSGDYFTVLESVKIEQCNLSGVTSFEKAFYNSGIEKVIIRDNDYPTAPSLLTTQYMFQLCRKLSELDLSGLDTSAITNIYGMFQFCSGLEELDLSHFDTSSVTNMYSMFSGCGSLEILDVSNWDTSSVTNMNRMFQNCTSLEELDLSTFDTSSMTDMGMMFNGCTALKSLYLDNFTDAAIMTDMFTGTTSLTYLFVSHNLSTFNNLENTSWYDEKNWVQFSNLSQLQTYHRNQSEPTGYRKGAFLSLTMDAMGGEFEDAEEQKVQNKISGEYWEEVIPVKEGHYFDG
;
A
#
# COMPACT_ATOMS: atom_id res chain seq x y z
N MET A 1 -11.40 62.12 -7.81
CA MET A 1 -10.45 60.99 -7.77
C MET A 1 -9.46 61.17 -8.89
N LYS A 2 -8.16 61.01 -8.61
CA LYS A 2 -7.11 61.15 -9.61
C LYS A 2 -7.05 59.85 -10.44
N LYS A 3 -7.01 59.96 -11.77
CA LYS A 3 -6.78 58.81 -12.65
C LYS A 3 -5.30 58.44 -12.60
N PHE A 4 -5.00 57.20 -12.24
CA PHE A 4 -3.69 56.60 -12.48
C PHE A 4 -3.76 55.70 -13.70
N SER A 5 -2.79 55.83 -14.59
CA SER A 5 -2.59 54.87 -15.68
C SER A 5 -1.78 53.72 -15.11
N MET A 6 -2.36 52.53 -15.04
CA MET A 6 -1.60 51.33 -14.73
C MET A 6 -0.74 50.97 -15.96
N ARG A 7 0.52 50.63 -15.75
CA ARG A 7 1.31 49.92 -16.75
C ARG A 7 1.73 48.63 -16.09
N VAL A 8 1.16 47.51 -16.54
CA VAL A 8 1.62 46.19 -16.14
C VAL A 8 3.03 46.03 -16.68
N VAL A 9 4.03 46.16 -15.80
CA VAL A 9 5.39 45.76 -16.12
C VAL A 9 5.46 44.27 -15.89
N LEU A 10 5.32 43.52 -16.97
CA LEU A 10 5.55 42.08 -16.95
C LEU A 10 7.07 41.86 -16.78
N ILE A 11 7.55 41.84 -15.55
CA ILE A 11 8.90 41.34 -15.26
C ILE A 11 8.81 39.83 -15.36
N ILE A 12 8.91 39.31 -16.59
CA ILE A 12 9.12 37.88 -16.79
C ILE A 12 10.55 37.58 -16.32
N SER A 13 10.68 37.24 -15.05
CA SER A 13 11.87 36.52 -14.57
C SER A 13 11.75 35.07 -15.02
N VAL A 14 11.88 34.81 -16.32
CA VAL A 14 12.16 33.46 -16.81
C VAL A 14 13.61 33.22 -16.50
N LEU A 15 13.87 32.42 -15.46
CA LEU A 15 15.18 31.85 -15.27
C LEU A 15 15.37 30.80 -16.38
N PHE A 16 15.95 31.24 -17.51
CA PHE A 16 16.18 30.40 -18.67
C PHE A 16 17.18 29.30 -18.31
N ILE A 17 16.71 28.05 -18.27
CA ILE A 17 17.54 26.87 -18.48
C ILE A 17 17.02 26.21 -19.76
N ALA A 18 17.94 25.86 -20.65
CA ALA A 18 17.64 25.35 -21.99
C ALA A 18 16.62 24.20 -21.96
N LEU A 19 15.48 24.41 -22.63
CA LEU A 19 14.34 23.50 -22.65
C LEU A 19 14.52 22.36 -23.66
N GLY A 20 14.35 21.13 -23.19
CA GLY A 20 13.80 20.01 -23.96
C GLY A 20 12.32 19.85 -23.61
N SER A 21 11.50 19.52 -24.60
CA SER A 21 10.03 19.64 -24.65
C SER A 21 9.20 18.86 -23.62
N ALA A 22 8.01 19.42 -23.35
CA ALA A 22 7.06 19.13 -22.28
C ALA A 22 6.09 17.95 -22.48
N ASN A 23 5.42 17.55 -21.39
CA ASN A 23 3.99 17.20 -21.36
C ASN A 23 3.40 17.46 -19.95
N VAL A 24 2.19 18.03 -19.92
CA VAL A 24 1.44 18.42 -18.71
C VAL A 24 0.39 17.35 -18.41
N SER A 25 0.28 16.91 -17.16
CA SER A 25 -0.88 16.19 -16.65
C SER A 25 -1.36 16.86 -15.37
N THR A 26 -2.67 17.10 -15.31
CA THR A 26 -3.44 17.71 -14.22
C THR A 26 -3.45 16.80 -12.99
N ALA A 27 -3.04 17.33 -11.84
CA ALA A 27 -3.29 16.73 -10.53
C ALA A 27 -4.30 17.58 -9.76
N GLN A 28 -5.22 16.89 -9.10
CA GLN A 28 -6.40 17.40 -8.42
C GLN A 28 -6.00 17.99 -7.04
N GLU A 29 -6.31 19.27 -6.81
CA GLU A 29 -6.08 19.93 -5.51
C GLU A 29 -7.01 19.35 -4.43
N ARG A 30 -6.43 18.88 -3.31
CA ARG A 30 -7.15 18.73 -2.04
C ARG A 30 -7.21 20.09 -1.36
N ASP A 31 -8.38 20.71 -1.41
CA ASP A 31 -8.76 21.91 -0.67
C ASP A 31 -8.76 21.61 0.84
N THR A 32 -7.91 22.32 1.59
CA THR A 32 -7.89 22.31 3.05
C THR A 32 -8.28 23.69 3.56
N THR A 33 -9.55 24.07 3.40
CA THR A 33 -10.11 25.28 4.02
C THR A 33 -11.26 24.96 4.96
N ASN A 34 -11.07 25.24 6.25
CA ASN A 34 -11.87 26.26 6.96
C ASN A 34 -11.61 26.26 8.47
N LYS A 35 -10.97 27.33 8.96
CA LYS A 35 -11.22 27.87 10.31
C LYS A 35 -12.02 29.16 10.15
N LEU A 36 -13.22 29.19 10.72
CA LEU A 36 -13.99 30.40 11.00
C LEU A 36 -14.16 30.53 12.54
N PRO A 37 -14.37 31.76 13.06
CA PRO A 37 -14.01 32.12 14.43
C PRO A 37 -15.03 31.69 15.48
N GLU A 38 -14.53 31.57 16.72
CA GLU A 38 -15.29 31.30 17.94
C GLU A 38 -16.42 32.30 18.16
N VAL A 39 -17.61 31.78 18.47
CA VAL A 39 -18.71 32.52 19.09
C VAL A 39 -19.13 31.75 20.34
N GLU A 40 -18.93 32.37 21.51
CA GLU A 40 -19.45 31.91 22.79
C GLU A 40 -20.98 31.79 22.74
N LEU A 41 -21.52 30.62 23.06
CA LEU A 41 -22.90 30.45 23.51
C LEU A 41 -22.95 29.49 24.70
N GLY A 42 -23.64 29.96 25.74
CA GLY A 42 -23.59 29.44 27.09
C GLY A 42 -24.20 28.06 27.32
N SER A 43 -23.85 27.51 28.47
CA SER A 43 -24.35 26.31 29.11
C SER A 43 -25.87 26.09 28.94
N LEU A 44 -26.26 24.90 28.46
CA LEU A 44 -27.61 24.39 28.64
C LEU A 44 -27.55 22.93 29.11
N ASP A 45 -27.94 22.80 30.38
CA ASP A 45 -28.25 21.60 31.15
C ASP A 45 -29.42 20.84 30.49
N THR A 46 -29.26 19.53 30.31
CA THR A 46 -30.33 18.63 29.84
C THR A 46 -30.49 17.46 30.81
N SER A 47 -30.77 17.80 32.07
CA SER A 47 -31.45 16.91 33.00
C SER A 47 -32.97 17.07 32.85
N ASN A 48 -33.66 15.94 32.67
CA ASN A 48 -35.11 15.74 32.49
C ASN A 48 -35.68 15.97 31.09
N ILE A 49 -36.16 14.90 30.45
CA ILE A 49 -37.60 14.68 30.23
C ILE A 49 -37.84 13.16 30.07
N ILE A 50 -38.93 12.74 30.71
CA ILE A 50 -39.43 11.38 30.93
C ILE A 50 -40.44 11.03 29.82
N ALA A 51 -40.42 9.75 29.45
CA ALA A 51 -41.48 8.85 28.94
C ALA A 51 -42.60 9.39 28.04
N GLU A 52 -42.80 8.67 26.93
CA GLU A 52 -44.14 8.19 26.60
C GLU A 52 -44.08 6.76 26.04
N GLU A 53 -44.84 5.90 26.68
CA GLU A 53 -45.00 4.46 26.48
C GLU A 53 -46.22 4.25 25.57
N VAL A 54 -46.12 3.42 24.53
CA VAL A 54 -47.30 2.80 23.90
C VAL A 54 -47.03 1.31 23.74
N ALA A 55 -47.94 0.54 24.34
CA ALA A 55 -47.87 -0.89 24.55
C ALA A 55 -48.45 -1.72 23.40
N GLN A 56 -47.89 -2.94 23.30
CA GLN A 56 -48.52 -4.24 23.00
C GLN A 56 -49.23 -4.48 21.67
N GLU A 57 -48.77 -5.52 20.96
CA GLU A 57 -49.51 -6.80 20.91
C GLU A 57 -48.59 -7.99 20.55
N LYS A 58 -48.85 -9.12 21.23
CA LYS A 58 -48.23 -10.45 21.09
C LYS A 58 -49.34 -11.41 20.65
N PRO A 59 -49.05 -12.46 19.86
CA PRO A 59 -49.14 -13.84 20.40
C PRO A 59 -47.95 -14.70 19.89
N ALA A 60 -47.17 -15.43 20.70
CA ALA A 60 -47.49 -16.64 21.46
C ALA A 60 -47.88 -17.85 20.59
N GLU A 61 -46.88 -18.63 20.18
CA GLU A 61 -46.95 -20.10 20.22
C GLU A 61 -45.54 -20.67 20.40
N VAL A 62 -45.42 -21.58 21.37
CA VAL A 62 -44.23 -22.27 21.84
C VAL A 62 -44.44 -23.72 21.43
N GLU A 63 -43.46 -24.36 20.77
CA GLU A 63 -43.03 -25.73 21.13
C GLU A 63 -41.84 -26.24 20.29
N GLN A 64 -40.94 -26.92 21.01
CA GLN A 64 -39.88 -27.85 20.58
C GLN A 64 -38.56 -27.25 20.07
N LEU A 65 -37.70 -26.87 21.03
CA LEU A 65 -36.25 -26.90 20.87
C LEU A 65 -35.78 -28.33 21.19
N GLU A 66 -35.25 -29.05 20.20
CA GLU A 66 -34.37 -30.18 20.47
C GLU A 66 -33.07 -29.64 21.09
N GLU A 67 -32.66 -30.21 22.21
CA GLU A 67 -31.39 -29.89 22.86
C GLU A 67 -30.22 -30.24 21.93
N ILE A 68 -29.35 -29.27 21.68
CA ILE A 68 -28.07 -29.49 21.00
C ILE A 68 -27.17 -30.25 21.99
N PRO A 69 -26.57 -31.41 21.63
CA PRO A 69 -25.69 -32.13 22.54
C PRO A 69 -24.50 -31.25 22.88
N THR A 70 -24.10 -31.25 24.14
CA THR A 70 -22.87 -30.56 24.55
C THR A 70 -21.65 -31.31 24.02
N THR A 71 -20.54 -30.60 23.80
CA THR A 71 -19.29 -31.11 23.22
C THR A 71 -18.72 -32.34 23.94
N ASP A 72 -19.12 -32.58 25.19
CA ASP A 72 -18.74 -33.75 25.98
C ASP A 72 -19.53 -35.03 25.62
N GLU A 73 -20.72 -34.93 25.03
CA GLU A 73 -21.55 -36.09 24.64
C GLU A 73 -21.14 -36.70 23.28
N LEU A 74 -20.51 -35.91 22.41
CA LEU A 74 -19.96 -36.40 21.13
C LEU A 74 -18.64 -37.18 21.28
N MET A 75 -17.95 -37.06 22.42
CA MET A 75 -16.67 -37.72 22.67
C MET A 75 -16.78 -39.15 23.23
N GLN A 76 -17.98 -39.74 23.35
CA GLN A 76 -18.18 -41.08 23.91
C GLN A 76 -18.81 -42.11 22.97
N ASN A 77 -18.95 -41.82 21.67
CA ASN A 77 -19.48 -42.80 20.71
C ASN A 77 -18.36 -43.36 19.80
N PRO A 78 -17.85 -44.58 20.03
CA PRO A 78 -16.75 -45.15 19.23
C PRO A 78 -17.19 -45.70 17.87
N ASP A 79 -18.45 -45.53 17.45
CA ASP A 79 -19.01 -46.09 16.21
C ASP A 79 -19.28 -45.05 15.09
N VAL A 80 -18.65 -43.88 15.12
CA VAL A 80 -18.63 -42.95 13.96
C VAL A 80 -17.26 -42.99 13.29
N LEU A 81 -16.91 -44.17 12.78
CA LEU A 81 -15.84 -44.36 11.81
C LEU A 81 -16.46 -44.85 10.49
N GLU A 82 -16.02 -44.21 9.41
CA GLU A 82 -16.30 -44.51 8.00
C GLU A 82 -17.65 -44.05 7.42
N GLN A 83 -17.65 -42.81 6.91
CA GLN A 83 -18.16 -42.59 5.56
C GLN A 83 -17.08 -41.87 4.74
N PRO A 84 -16.63 -42.42 3.59
CA PRO A 84 -15.79 -41.67 2.66
C PRO A 84 -16.65 -40.53 2.11
N VAL A 85 -16.14 -39.29 2.14
CA VAL A 85 -16.80 -38.17 1.48
C VAL A 85 -16.90 -38.53 0.00
N ALA A 86 -18.13 -38.81 -0.41
CA ALA A 86 -18.52 -39.24 -1.73
C ALA A 86 -18.49 -38.07 -2.70
N ASP A 87 -18.14 -38.39 -3.95
CA ASP A 87 -18.42 -37.71 -5.21
C ASP A 87 -18.77 -36.21 -5.12
N SER A 88 -17.91 -35.37 -5.69
CA SER A 88 -18.34 -34.02 -6.06
C SER A 88 -19.63 -34.10 -6.87
N ASP A 89 -20.61 -33.26 -6.58
CA ASP A 89 -21.84 -33.13 -7.38
C ASP A 89 -21.54 -32.71 -8.85
N ASP A 90 -20.29 -32.31 -9.13
CA ASP A 90 -19.76 -32.12 -10.47
C ASP A 90 -19.53 -33.48 -11.17
N THR A 91 -20.40 -33.79 -12.12
CA THR A 91 -20.36 -35.02 -12.93
C THR A 91 -19.09 -35.16 -13.77
N ASP A 92 -18.33 -34.09 -13.96
CA ASP A 92 -17.11 -34.10 -14.77
C ASP A 92 -15.88 -34.49 -13.95
N LEU A 93 -15.94 -34.48 -12.61
CA LEU A 93 -14.82 -34.81 -11.74
C LEU A 93 -14.83 -36.28 -11.33
N THR A 94 -13.65 -36.88 -11.31
CA THR A 94 -13.44 -38.26 -10.86
C THR A 94 -12.33 -38.33 -9.83
N VAL A 95 -12.57 -39.01 -8.70
CA VAL A 95 -11.53 -39.25 -7.70
C VAL A 95 -10.49 -40.20 -8.26
N VAL A 96 -9.21 -39.79 -8.22
CA VAL A 96 -8.08 -40.62 -8.67
C VAL A 96 -7.21 -41.14 -7.53
N SER A 97 -7.25 -40.46 -6.38
CA SER A 97 -6.46 -40.77 -5.20
C SER A 97 -7.01 -39.99 -4.01
N SER A 98 -7.02 -40.57 -2.81
CA SER A 98 -7.46 -39.88 -1.60
C SER A 98 -6.69 -40.36 -0.37
N GLY A 99 -6.82 -39.61 0.73
CA GLY A 99 -6.30 -39.96 2.05
C GLY A 99 -7.04 -39.18 3.14
N ASP A 100 -6.53 -39.24 4.37
CA ASP A 100 -7.24 -38.79 5.58
C ASP A 100 -7.66 -37.31 5.57
N PHE A 101 -6.92 -36.45 4.86
CA PHE A 101 -7.13 -34.99 4.83
C PHE A 101 -7.13 -34.42 3.41
N TRP A 102 -7.21 -35.27 2.38
CA TRP A 102 -7.08 -34.82 1.01
C TRP A 102 -7.74 -35.76 0.00
N THR A 103 -8.18 -35.20 -1.13
CA THR A 103 -8.65 -35.93 -2.30
C THR A 103 -8.11 -35.27 -3.57
N ILE A 104 -7.60 -36.07 -4.50
CA ILE A 104 -7.19 -35.62 -5.83
C ILE A 104 -8.28 -36.01 -6.82
N TYR A 105 -8.78 -35.01 -7.53
CA TYR A 105 -9.76 -35.15 -8.60
C TYR A 105 -9.07 -35.01 -9.96
N ARG A 106 -9.64 -35.68 -10.95
CA ARG A 106 -9.35 -35.47 -12.37
C ARG A 106 -10.64 -35.06 -13.06
N ASN A 107 -10.61 -33.92 -13.73
CA ASN A 107 -11.67 -33.50 -14.63
C ASN A 107 -11.60 -34.32 -15.93
N THR A 108 -12.70 -34.97 -16.28
CA THR A 108 -12.80 -35.91 -17.41
C THR A 108 -12.93 -35.21 -18.76
N VAL A 109 -13.34 -33.94 -18.78
CA VAL A 109 -13.53 -33.13 -19.99
C VAL A 109 -12.21 -32.53 -20.45
N ASN A 110 -11.47 -31.89 -19.55
CA ASN A 110 -10.24 -31.16 -19.88
C ASN A 110 -8.95 -31.86 -19.40
N ASN A 111 -9.07 -32.97 -18.66
CA ASN A 111 -7.96 -33.77 -18.14
C ASN A 111 -7.09 -33.07 -17.08
N GLU A 112 -7.61 -32.02 -16.44
CA GLU A 112 -6.93 -31.28 -15.37
C GLU A 112 -7.08 -31.98 -14.02
N TYR A 113 -6.12 -31.73 -13.13
CA TYR A 113 -6.10 -32.31 -11.79
C TYR A 113 -6.24 -31.21 -10.75
N SER A 114 -7.08 -31.47 -9.76
CA SER A 114 -7.28 -30.59 -8.60
C SER A 114 -7.05 -31.37 -7.31
N LEU A 115 -6.53 -30.70 -6.30
CA LEU A 115 -6.30 -31.26 -4.97
C LEU A 115 -7.17 -30.51 -3.97
N CYS A 116 -8.11 -31.20 -3.34
CA CYS A 116 -8.89 -30.67 -2.24
C CYS A 116 -8.30 -31.17 -0.93
N MET A 117 -8.19 -30.30 0.06
CA MET A 117 -7.68 -30.62 1.40
C MET A 117 -8.67 -30.14 2.46
N PHE A 118 -8.86 -30.94 3.51
CA PHE A 118 -9.89 -30.73 4.53
C PHE A 118 -9.46 -31.35 5.86
N GLY A 119 -10.16 -31.02 6.95
CA GLY A 119 -9.86 -31.59 8.28
C GLY A 119 -8.47 -31.20 8.77
N ASN A 120 -7.70 -32.14 9.33
CA ASN A 120 -6.39 -31.84 9.90
C ASN A 120 -5.28 -31.92 8.83
N VAL A 121 -4.85 -30.77 8.34
CA VAL A 121 -3.82 -30.66 7.31
C VAL A 121 -2.43 -30.46 7.95
N PRO A 122 -1.53 -31.46 7.88
CA PRO A 122 -0.18 -31.33 8.40
C PRO A 122 0.72 -30.59 7.41
N SER A 123 1.78 -30.01 7.95
CA SER A 123 2.83 -29.37 7.15
C SER A 123 3.74 -30.34 6.38
N SER A 124 3.49 -31.65 6.45
CA SER A 124 4.18 -32.68 5.66
C SER A 124 3.31 -33.14 4.49
N ARG A 125 3.90 -33.22 3.29
CA ARG A 125 3.20 -33.73 2.11
C ARG A 125 3.16 -35.26 2.08
N PRO A 126 2.00 -35.88 1.80
CA PRO A 126 1.89 -37.32 1.56
C PRO A 126 2.76 -37.78 0.38
N THR A 127 3.46 -38.91 0.53
CA THR A 127 4.22 -39.51 -0.57
C THR A 127 3.35 -39.93 -1.76
N ALA A 128 2.06 -40.17 -1.50
CA ALA A 128 1.05 -40.45 -2.52
C ALA A 128 0.88 -39.31 -3.54
N TRP A 129 1.27 -38.08 -3.20
CA TRP A 129 1.18 -36.93 -4.13
C TRP A 129 2.26 -36.95 -5.20
N ASN A 130 3.38 -37.63 -5.00
CA ASN A 130 4.58 -37.53 -5.85
C ASN A 130 4.31 -37.78 -7.35
N THR A 131 3.34 -38.64 -7.69
CA THR A 131 2.96 -38.94 -9.08
C THR A 131 2.01 -37.90 -9.71
N TYR A 132 1.51 -36.94 -8.92
CA TYR A 132 0.48 -35.97 -9.31
C TYR A 132 0.96 -34.51 -9.22
N LEU A 133 2.01 -34.19 -8.46
CA LEU A 133 2.48 -32.82 -8.23
C LEU A 133 2.67 -31.99 -9.52
N ASN A 134 3.16 -32.62 -10.59
CA ASN A 134 3.37 -31.97 -11.90
C ASN A 134 2.11 -31.90 -12.79
N ARG A 135 0.93 -32.24 -12.24
CA ARG A 135 -0.35 -32.25 -12.96
C ARG A 135 -1.43 -31.43 -12.26
N ILE A 136 -1.29 -31.24 -10.94
CA ILE A 136 -2.23 -30.48 -10.12
C ILE A 136 -2.14 -29.00 -10.50
N LYS A 137 -3.25 -28.47 -11.01
CA LYS A 137 -3.39 -27.06 -11.42
C LYS A 137 -4.08 -26.21 -10.35
N HIS A 138 -4.98 -26.81 -9.58
CA HIS A 138 -5.78 -26.10 -8.59
C HIS A 138 -5.71 -26.82 -7.25
N ILE A 139 -5.51 -26.06 -6.17
CA ILE A 139 -5.58 -26.56 -4.80
C ILE A 139 -6.63 -25.76 -4.06
N GLU A 140 -7.54 -26.47 -3.40
CA GLU A 140 -8.58 -25.89 -2.55
C GLU A 140 -8.44 -26.48 -1.15
N ILE A 141 -8.40 -25.61 -0.15
CA ILE A 141 -8.33 -25.98 1.25
C ILE A 141 -9.49 -25.27 1.95
N GLU A 142 -10.44 -26.06 2.42
CA GLU A 142 -11.67 -25.56 3.03
C GLU A 142 -12.00 -26.38 4.28
N GLU A 143 -12.60 -25.74 5.27
CA GLU A 143 -13.02 -26.37 6.54
C GLU A 143 -11.88 -27.18 7.20
N ALA A 144 -10.66 -26.64 7.14
CA ALA A 144 -9.45 -27.33 7.56
C ALA A 144 -8.74 -26.64 8.73
N THR A 145 -8.03 -27.42 9.54
CA THR A 145 -7.06 -26.91 10.51
C THR A 145 -5.66 -27.17 9.98
N LEU A 146 -4.91 -26.10 9.70
CA LEU A 146 -3.53 -26.18 9.22
C LEU A 146 -2.58 -26.00 10.40
N THR A 147 -1.63 -26.92 10.55
CA THR A 147 -0.66 -26.86 11.65
C THR A 147 0.76 -27.13 11.18
N GLY A 148 1.70 -26.29 11.63
CA GLY A 148 3.12 -26.39 11.34
C GLY A 148 3.60 -25.42 10.26
N SER A 149 4.76 -25.72 9.69
CA SER A 149 5.46 -24.84 8.73
C SER A 149 5.17 -25.25 7.28
N PHE A 150 4.40 -24.45 6.55
CA PHE A 150 4.08 -24.65 5.14
C PHE A 150 5.17 -24.08 4.22
N ALA A 151 6.42 -24.12 4.68
CA ALA A 151 7.54 -23.62 3.91
C ALA A 151 7.72 -24.44 2.62
N SER A 152 7.79 -23.75 1.48
CA SER A 152 7.87 -24.35 0.14
C SER A 152 6.77 -25.35 -0.21
N TYR A 153 5.65 -25.35 0.53
CA TYR A 153 4.64 -26.40 0.43
C TYR A 153 3.98 -26.46 -0.95
N PHE A 154 3.72 -25.30 -1.57
CA PHE A 154 3.13 -25.12 -2.89
C PHE A 154 4.14 -24.59 -3.93
N SER A 155 5.45 -24.73 -3.67
CA SER A 155 6.46 -24.08 -4.52
C SER A 155 6.52 -24.71 -5.92
N GLY A 156 6.98 -23.91 -6.89
CA GLY A 156 7.16 -24.36 -8.28
C GLY A 156 8.20 -25.46 -8.45
N ASP A 157 9.07 -25.68 -7.45
CA ASP A 157 10.02 -26.80 -7.43
C ASP A 157 9.31 -28.16 -7.35
N TYR A 158 8.07 -28.15 -6.86
CA TYR A 158 7.23 -29.34 -6.72
C TYR A 158 6.02 -29.28 -7.64
N PHE A 159 5.25 -28.20 -7.56
CA PHE A 159 4.03 -28.00 -8.31
C PHE A 159 4.31 -27.19 -9.58
N THR A 160 4.81 -27.86 -10.62
CA THR A 160 5.32 -27.21 -11.83
C THR A 160 4.25 -26.60 -12.74
N VAL A 161 2.97 -26.93 -12.53
CA VAL A 161 1.83 -26.48 -13.35
C VAL A 161 0.71 -25.86 -12.50
N LEU A 162 0.98 -25.52 -11.24
CA LEU A 162 0.00 -24.93 -10.34
C LEU A 162 -0.37 -23.53 -10.81
N GLU A 163 -1.67 -23.31 -10.98
CA GLU A 163 -2.28 -22.07 -11.48
C GLU A 163 -3.06 -21.37 -10.37
N SER A 164 -3.67 -22.10 -9.43
CA SER A 164 -4.36 -21.46 -8.30
C SER A 164 -4.30 -22.22 -6.96
N VAL A 165 -4.30 -21.47 -5.86
CA VAL A 165 -4.52 -21.99 -4.51
C VAL A 165 -5.55 -21.15 -3.77
N LYS A 166 -6.53 -21.80 -3.15
CA LYS A 166 -7.54 -21.19 -2.30
C LYS A 166 -7.50 -21.80 -0.90
N ILE A 167 -7.43 -20.96 0.12
CA ILE A 167 -7.47 -21.33 1.55
C ILE A 167 -8.56 -20.46 2.20
N GLU A 168 -9.71 -21.07 2.45
CA GLU A 168 -10.89 -20.39 2.98
C GLU A 168 -11.50 -21.17 4.14
N GLN A 169 -12.12 -20.47 5.09
CA GLN A 169 -12.82 -21.11 6.22
C GLN A 169 -11.93 -22.10 6.99
N CYS A 170 -10.64 -21.77 7.10
CA CYS A 170 -9.64 -22.60 7.75
C CYS A 170 -9.17 -21.98 9.08
N ASN A 171 -8.84 -22.86 10.02
CA ASN A 171 -8.11 -22.49 11.23
C ASN A 171 -6.62 -22.44 10.94
N LEU A 172 -6.08 -21.22 10.92
CA LEU A 172 -4.67 -20.95 10.63
C LEU A 172 -3.85 -20.64 11.88
N SER A 173 -4.44 -20.74 13.09
CA SER A 173 -3.75 -20.42 14.34
C SER A 173 -2.43 -21.18 14.53
N GLY A 174 -2.40 -22.43 14.06
CA GLY A 174 -1.26 -23.34 14.18
C GLY A 174 -0.23 -23.24 13.05
N VAL A 175 -0.44 -22.38 12.05
CA VAL A 175 0.51 -22.18 10.96
C VAL A 175 1.66 -21.32 11.46
N THR A 176 2.89 -21.81 11.31
CA THR A 176 4.08 -21.13 11.84
C THR A 176 4.91 -20.40 10.79
N SER A 177 4.77 -20.79 9.52
CA SER A 177 5.55 -20.22 8.41
C SER A 177 4.90 -20.49 7.07
N PHE A 178 4.92 -19.48 6.21
CA PHE A 178 4.69 -19.59 4.77
C PHE A 178 5.96 -19.24 3.96
N GLU A 179 7.14 -19.46 4.55
CA GLU A 179 8.41 -19.18 3.88
C GLU A 179 8.47 -19.90 2.52
N LYS A 180 8.64 -19.14 1.43
CA LYS A 180 8.71 -19.69 0.07
C LYS A 180 7.49 -20.53 -0.33
N ALA A 181 6.34 -20.40 0.33
CA ALA A 181 5.20 -21.30 0.13
C ALA A 181 4.83 -21.47 -1.36
N PHE A 182 4.93 -20.40 -2.17
CA PHE A 182 4.66 -20.39 -3.61
C PHE A 182 5.89 -20.08 -4.46
N TYR A 183 7.11 -20.12 -3.89
CA TYR A 183 8.34 -19.69 -4.54
C TYR A 183 8.52 -20.26 -5.96
N ASN A 184 8.87 -19.37 -6.90
CA ASN A 184 9.16 -19.69 -8.30
C ASN A 184 8.08 -20.57 -8.98
N SER A 185 6.81 -20.39 -8.61
CA SER A 185 5.69 -21.10 -9.21
C SER A 185 5.11 -20.37 -10.41
N GLY A 186 4.39 -21.12 -11.25
CA GLY A 186 3.58 -20.59 -12.34
C GLY A 186 2.21 -20.07 -11.90
N ILE A 187 2.01 -19.86 -10.59
CA ILE A 187 0.72 -19.53 -10.00
C ILE A 187 0.20 -18.18 -10.52
N GLU A 188 -1.09 -18.14 -10.81
CA GLU A 188 -1.78 -16.99 -11.37
C GLU A 188 -2.72 -16.37 -10.33
N LYS A 189 -3.27 -17.21 -9.43
CA LYS A 189 -4.24 -16.83 -8.39
C LYS A 189 -3.93 -17.42 -7.01
N VAL A 190 -3.91 -16.59 -5.96
CA VAL A 190 -3.88 -17.06 -4.56
C VAL A 190 -4.92 -16.31 -3.74
N ILE A 191 -5.79 -17.06 -3.07
CA ILE A 191 -6.85 -16.50 -2.21
C ILE A 191 -6.71 -17.13 -0.83
N ILE A 192 -6.43 -16.30 0.18
CA ILE A 192 -6.38 -16.66 1.59
C ILE A 192 -7.28 -15.67 2.33
N ARG A 193 -8.53 -16.05 2.58
CA ARG A 193 -9.56 -15.19 3.16
C ARG A 193 -10.52 -15.98 4.04
N ASP A 194 -11.37 -15.28 4.79
CA ASP A 194 -12.43 -15.89 5.61
C ASP A 194 -11.92 -16.99 6.57
N ASN A 195 -10.72 -16.83 7.13
CA ASN A 195 -10.07 -17.80 8.03
C ASN A 195 -10.23 -17.39 9.50
N ASP A 196 -10.17 -18.37 10.40
CA ASP A 196 -10.34 -18.17 11.83
C ASP A 196 -9.06 -18.44 12.65
N TYR A 197 -9.01 -17.79 13.81
CA TYR A 197 -7.88 -17.83 14.75
C TYR A 197 -8.37 -18.09 16.19
N PRO A 198 -8.91 -19.29 16.50
CA PRO A 198 -9.41 -19.62 17.84
C PRO A 198 -8.33 -19.57 18.94
N THR A 199 -7.04 -19.62 18.57
CA THR A 199 -5.93 -19.37 19.48
C THR A 199 -5.01 -18.29 18.91
N ALA A 200 -4.10 -17.75 19.73
CA ALA A 200 -3.15 -16.74 19.28
C ALA A 200 -2.42 -17.18 17.99
N PRO A 201 -2.32 -16.30 16.98
CA PRO A 201 -1.67 -16.61 15.70
C PRO A 201 -0.20 -16.97 15.91
N SER A 202 0.26 -18.02 15.23
CA SER A 202 1.63 -18.51 15.33
C SER A 202 2.50 -18.20 14.10
N LEU A 203 1.97 -17.45 13.12
CA LEU A 203 2.66 -17.18 11.85
C LEU A 203 3.80 -16.17 12.06
N LEU A 204 5.05 -16.65 12.00
CA LEU A 204 6.22 -15.83 12.31
C LEU A 204 6.90 -15.22 11.07
N THR A 205 6.70 -15.83 9.90
CA THR A 205 7.41 -15.44 8.67
C THR A 205 6.64 -15.80 7.40
N THR A 206 6.68 -14.88 6.44
CA THR A 206 6.22 -15.04 5.05
C THR A 206 7.35 -14.73 4.06
N GLN A 207 8.60 -14.86 4.54
CA GLN A 207 9.80 -14.65 3.75
C GLN A 207 9.70 -15.35 2.39
N TYR A 208 9.89 -14.61 1.30
CA TYR A 208 9.86 -15.12 -0.07
C TYR A 208 8.59 -15.88 -0.48
N MET A 209 7.47 -15.70 0.24
CA MET A 209 6.24 -16.48 0.02
C MET A 209 5.83 -16.54 -1.45
N PHE A 210 5.94 -15.43 -2.19
CA PHE A 210 5.61 -15.31 -3.61
C PHE A 210 6.82 -14.97 -4.49
N GLN A 211 8.04 -15.03 -3.98
CA GLN A 211 9.22 -14.66 -4.76
C GLN A 211 9.26 -15.43 -6.10
N LEU A 212 9.49 -14.71 -7.21
CA LEU A 212 9.52 -15.22 -8.58
C LEU A 212 8.18 -15.75 -9.13
N CYS A 213 7.03 -15.48 -8.49
CA CYS A 213 5.70 -15.76 -9.03
C CYS A 213 5.34 -14.74 -10.14
N ARG A 214 5.97 -14.87 -11.30
CA ARG A 214 5.90 -13.87 -12.38
C ARG A 214 4.53 -13.73 -13.05
N LYS A 215 3.64 -14.69 -12.85
CA LYS A 215 2.28 -14.71 -13.41
C LYS A 215 1.18 -14.40 -12.38
N LEU A 216 1.53 -14.24 -11.11
CA LEU A 216 0.56 -13.95 -10.06
C LEU A 216 -0.07 -12.60 -10.36
N SER A 217 -1.38 -12.59 -10.58
CA SER A 217 -2.17 -11.41 -10.95
C SER A 217 -3.43 -11.25 -10.11
N GLU A 218 -3.95 -12.34 -9.55
CA GLU A 218 -5.07 -12.30 -8.60
C GLU A 218 -4.58 -12.74 -7.21
N LEU A 219 -4.62 -11.83 -6.24
CA LEU A 219 -4.14 -12.08 -4.89
C LEU A 219 -5.08 -11.49 -3.86
N ASP A 220 -5.53 -12.32 -2.92
CA ASP A 220 -6.24 -11.89 -1.72
C ASP A 220 -5.58 -12.56 -0.51
N LEU A 221 -5.13 -11.75 0.45
CA LEU A 221 -4.50 -12.20 1.69
C LEU A 221 -5.26 -11.71 2.93
N SER A 222 -6.51 -11.26 2.78
CA SER A 222 -7.33 -10.66 3.84
C SER A 222 -7.58 -11.58 5.04
N GLY A 223 -7.45 -12.90 4.84
CA GLY A 223 -7.58 -13.92 5.89
C GLY A 223 -6.26 -14.34 6.53
N LEU A 224 -5.15 -13.62 6.31
CA LEU A 224 -3.92 -13.81 7.07
C LEU A 224 -3.86 -12.84 8.25
N ASP A 225 -3.78 -13.37 9.47
CA ASP A 225 -3.34 -12.60 10.64
C ASP A 225 -1.81 -12.42 10.60
N THR A 226 -1.37 -11.18 10.41
CA THR A 226 0.05 -10.82 10.29
C THR A 226 0.65 -10.26 11.58
N SER A 227 -0.12 -10.14 12.67
CA SER A 227 0.28 -9.45 13.90
C SER A 227 1.53 -10.04 14.58
N ALA A 228 1.77 -11.34 14.39
CA ALA A 228 2.92 -12.06 14.93
C ALA A 228 4.12 -12.16 13.96
N ILE A 229 3.98 -11.69 12.71
CA ILE A 229 5.03 -11.82 11.70
C ILE A 229 6.17 -10.85 12.01
N THR A 230 7.40 -11.38 12.01
CA THR A 230 8.61 -10.57 12.26
C THR A 230 9.45 -10.37 11.00
N ASN A 231 9.21 -11.15 9.95
CA ASN A 231 10.02 -11.18 8.74
C ASN A 231 9.16 -11.37 7.48
N ILE A 232 9.14 -10.34 6.62
CA ILE A 232 8.45 -10.32 5.30
C ILE A 232 9.44 -10.12 4.15
N TYR A 233 10.72 -10.45 4.39
CA TYR A 233 11.82 -10.34 3.44
C TYR A 233 11.49 -10.97 2.09
N GLY A 234 11.58 -10.15 1.03
CA GLY A 234 11.38 -10.57 -0.35
C GLY A 234 10.04 -11.23 -0.65
N MET A 235 8.99 -11.01 0.16
CA MET A 235 7.70 -11.69 0.05
C MET A 235 7.13 -11.68 -1.37
N PHE A 236 7.23 -10.53 -2.07
CA PHE A 236 6.75 -10.33 -3.45
C PHE A 236 7.88 -10.15 -4.47
N GLN A 237 9.12 -10.42 -4.11
CA GLN A 237 10.27 -10.11 -4.98
C GLN A 237 10.13 -10.79 -6.36
N PHE A 238 10.23 -10.02 -7.44
CA PHE A 238 10.05 -10.45 -8.83
C PHE A 238 8.64 -10.98 -9.18
N CYS A 239 7.59 -10.56 -8.47
CA CYS A 239 6.20 -10.76 -8.89
C CYS A 239 5.82 -9.78 -10.01
N SER A 240 6.36 -9.99 -11.22
CA SER A 240 6.15 -9.10 -12.36
C SER A 240 4.76 -9.17 -12.99
N GLY A 241 3.85 -10.00 -12.48
CA GLY A 241 2.46 -10.11 -12.95
C GLY A 241 1.46 -9.30 -12.12
N LEU A 242 1.87 -8.78 -10.95
CA LEU A 242 1.01 -7.96 -10.09
C LEU A 242 0.95 -6.53 -10.64
N GLU A 243 -0.26 -6.05 -10.91
CA GLU A 243 -0.55 -4.67 -11.33
C GLU A 243 -1.06 -3.82 -10.16
N GLU A 244 -1.90 -4.41 -9.31
CA GLU A 244 -2.44 -3.77 -8.10
C GLU A 244 -2.20 -4.68 -6.89
N LEU A 245 -1.91 -4.07 -5.73
CA LEU A 245 -1.69 -4.80 -4.48
C LEU A 245 -2.17 -3.99 -3.28
N ASP A 246 -3.20 -4.53 -2.61
CA ASP A 246 -3.71 -4.00 -1.34
C ASP A 246 -3.17 -4.84 -0.18
N LEU A 247 -2.40 -4.19 0.71
CA LEU A 247 -1.89 -4.76 1.96
C LEU A 247 -2.28 -3.90 3.16
N SER A 248 -3.36 -3.12 3.04
CA SER A 248 -3.84 -2.20 4.08
C SER A 248 -4.28 -2.91 5.35
N HIS A 249 -4.59 -4.20 5.29
CA HIS A 249 -4.98 -5.05 6.44
C HIS A 249 -3.78 -5.68 7.17
N PHE A 250 -2.56 -5.54 6.66
CA PHE A 250 -1.37 -6.07 7.34
C PHE A 250 -1.07 -5.26 8.61
N ASP A 251 -1.04 -5.93 9.75
CA ASP A 251 -0.33 -5.44 10.94
C ASP A 251 1.17 -5.71 10.77
N THR A 252 1.95 -4.64 10.70
CA THR A 252 3.42 -4.69 10.55
C THR A 252 4.17 -4.28 11.81
N SER A 253 3.49 -4.03 12.93
CA SER A 253 4.10 -3.50 14.17
C SER A 253 5.20 -4.40 14.75
N SER A 254 5.10 -5.71 14.52
CA SER A 254 6.10 -6.73 14.92
C SER A 254 7.21 -6.97 13.88
N VAL A 255 7.10 -6.41 12.67
CA VAL A 255 8.01 -6.69 11.56
C VAL A 255 9.34 -5.98 11.80
N THR A 256 10.44 -6.72 11.60
CA THR A 256 11.81 -6.19 11.78
C THR A 256 12.61 -6.12 10.48
N ASN A 257 12.18 -6.83 9.43
CA ASN A 257 12.90 -6.93 8.16
C ASN A 257 11.93 -6.93 6.95
N MET A 258 12.11 -5.95 6.06
CA MET A 258 11.34 -5.75 4.82
C MET A 258 12.23 -5.70 3.57
N TYR A 259 13.47 -6.20 3.66
CA TYR A 259 14.43 -6.13 2.55
C TYR A 259 13.85 -6.72 1.26
N SER A 260 14.03 -6.00 0.14
CA SER A 260 13.57 -6.38 -1.21
C SER A 260 12.12 -6.83 -1.34
N MET A 261 11.23 -6.47 -0.42
CA MET A 261 9.86 -7.02 -0.37
C MET A 261 9.12 -6.93 -1.71
N PHE A 262 9.22 -5.80 -2.42
CA PHE A 262 8.61 -5.56 -3.73
C PHE A 262 9.63 -5.47 -4.87
N SER A 263 10.90 -5.78 -4.63
CA SER A 263 11.94 -5.58 -5.64
C SER A 263 11.62 -6.35 -6.94
N GLY A 264 11.63 -5.65 -8.07
CA GLY A 264 11.36 -6.22 -9.39
C GLY A 264 9.90 -6.55 -9.67
N CYS A 265 8.94 -6.04 -8.88
CA CYS A 265 7.53 -5.99 -9.25
C CYS A 265 7.32 -4.97 -10.38
N GLY A 266 7.79 -5.31 -11.58
CA GLY A 266 7.94 -4.35 -12.69
C GLY A 266 6.61 -3.82 -13.24
N SER A 267 5.51 -4.53 -13.04
CA SER A 267 4.16 -4.16 -13.51
C SER A 267 3.30 -3.52 -12.43
N LEU A 268 3.79 -3.41 -11.19
CA LEU A 268 3.02 -2.87 -10.07
C LEU A 268 2.78 -1.37 -10.26
N GLU A 269 1.53 -0.98 -10.46
CA GLU A 269 1.07 0.39 -10.68
C GLU A 269 0.44 0.99 -9.41
N ILE A 270 -0.30 0.18 -8.64
CA ILE A 270 -0.99 0.60 -7.42
C ILE A 270 -0.54 -0.27 -6.25
N LEU A 271 -0.12 0.38 -5.17
CA LEU A 271 0.28 -0.28 -3.93
C LEU A 271 -0.26 0.49 -2.73
N ASP A 272 -1.09 -0.18 -1.91
CA ASP A 272 -1.55 0.38 -0.63
C ASP A 272 -0.76 -0.22 0.55
N VAL A 273 0.04 0.63 1.18
CA VAL A 273 0.80 0.35 2.42
C VAL A 273 0.52 1.40 3.51
N SER A 274 -0.63 2.09 3.41
CA SER A 274 -0.95 3.28 4.20
C SER A 274 -1.14 3.04 5.71
N ASN A 275 -1.32 1.80 6.14
CA ASN A 275 -1.51 1.45 7.56
C ASN A 275 -0.27 0.84 8.23
N TRP A 276 0.87 0.80 7.54
CA TRP A 276 2.04 0.11 8.06
C TRP A 276 2.72 0.91 9.18
N ASP A 277 2.95 0.23 10.30
CA ASP A 277 3.88 0.65 11.35
C ASP A 277 5.25 0.03 11.07
N THR A 278 6.24 0.88 10.79
CA THR A 278 7.61 0.45 10.49
C THR A 278 8.62 0.80 11.58
N SER A 279 8.15 1.25 12.76
CA SER A 279 9.00 1.71 13.87
C SER A 279 9.97 0.62 14.39
N SER A 280 9.58 -0.66 14.25
CA SER A 280 10.38 -1.84 14.60
C SER A 280 11.32 -2.34 13.48
N VAL A 281 11.15 -1.85 12.25
CA VAL A 281 11.94 -2.32 11.10
C VAL A 281 13.37 -1.80 11.21
N THR A 282 14.34 -2.59 10.75
CA THR A 282 15.77 -2.20 10.77
C THR A 282 16.44 -2.25 9.40
N ASN A 283 15.75 -2.85 8.40
CA ASN A 283 16.26 -3.05 7.05
C ASN A 283 15.13 -2.97 6.00
N MET A 284 15.28 -2.02 5.08
CA MET A 284 14.41 -1.82 3.90
C MET A 284 15.23 -1.70 2.60
N ASN A 285 16.46 -2.23 2.60
CA ASN A 285 17.32 -2.19 1.42
C ASN A 285 16.62 -2.84 0.22
N ARG A 286 16.66 -2.15 -0.93
CA ARG A 286 16.01 -2.55 -2.20
C ARG A 286 14.49 -2.77 -2.13
N MET A 287 13.79 -2.32 -1.09
CA MET A 287 12.37 -2.64 -0.88
C MET A 287 11.50 -2.44 -2.13
N PHE A 288 11.70 -1.33 -2.87
CA PHE A 288 10.99 -1.01 -4.11
C PHE A 288 11.90 -1.04 -5.36
N GLN A 289 13.12 -1.58 -5.27
CA GLN A 289 14.07 -1.56 -6.39
C GLN A 289 13.46 -2.16 -7.67
N ASN A 290 13.51 -1.43 -8.78
CA ASN A 290 12.97 -1.79 -10.09
C ASN A 290 11.44 -2.02 -10.11
N CYS A 291 10.67 -1.31 -9.29
CA CYS A 291 9.22 -1.15 -9.50
C CYS A 291 9.00 -0.14 -10.63
N THR A 292 9.13 -0.60 -11.87
CA THR A 292 9.26 0.29 -13.04
C THR A 292 7.97 0.95 -13.50
N SER A 293 6.80 0.48 -13.05
CA SER A 293 5.47 1.02 -13.41
C SER A 293 4.81 1.83 -12.28
N LEU A 294 5.37 1.82 -11.07
CA LEU A 294 4.83 2.54 -9.93
C LEU A 294 4.99 4.06 -10.15
N GLU A 295 3.88 4.79 -10.22
CA GLU A 295 3.88 6.24 -10.50
C GLU A 295 3.82 7.11 -9.24
N GLU A 296 3.14 6.65 -8.20
CA GLU A 296 2.98 7.35 -6.93
C GLU A 296 3.21 6.38 -5.78
N LEU A 297 3.88 6.85 -4.74
CA LEU A 297 4.11 6.07 -3.54
C LEU A 297 4.03 6.95 -2.30
N ASP A 298 3.04 6.69 -1.47
CA ASP A 298 2.84 7.33 -0.17
C ASP A 298 3.42 6.45 0.94
N LEU A 299 4.49 6.90 1.57
CA LEU A 299 5.11 6.27 2.74
C LEU A 299 5.04 7.19 3.97
N SER A 300 4.04 8.07 4.03
CA SER A 300 3.89 9.05 5.11
C SER A 300 3.79 8.41 6.49
N THR A 301 3.30 7.17 6.61
CA THR A 301 3.21 6.43 7.88
C THR A 301 4.49 5.73 8.29
N PHE A 302 5.49 5.65 7.41
CA PHE A 302 6.72 4.91 7.70
C PHE A 302 7.59 5.71 8.68
N ASP A 303 7.87 5.12 9.84
CA ASP A 303 8.91 5.56 10.76
C ASP A 303 10.22 4.86 10.42
N THR A 304 11.24 5.62 10.02
CA THR A 304 12.57 5.08 9.71
C THR A 304 13.63 5.39 10.78
N SER A 305 13.23 5.84 11.97
CA SER A 305 14.14 6.20 13.08
C SER A 305 15.01 5.03 13.59
N SER A 306 14.54 3.79 13.42
CA SER A 306 15.26 2.56 13.77
C SER A 306 16.10 1.97 12.61
N MET A 307 16.08 2.57 11.41
CA MET A 307 16.70 1.96 10.22
C MET A 307 18.23 2.00 10.24
N THR A 308 18.82 0.88 9.81
CA THR A 308 20.26 0.80 9.55
C THR A 308 20.61 0.84 8.06
N ASP A 309 19.74 0.30 7.20
CA ASP A 309 19.97 0.20 5.76
C ASP A 309 18.68 0.40 4.95
N MET A 310 18.68 1.45 4.13
CA MET A 310 17.68 1.74 3.10
C MET A 310 18.34 2.04 1.74
N GLY A 311 19.52 1.46 1.51
CA GLY A 311 20.21 1.52 0.22
C GLY A 311 19.36 0.97 -0.92
N MET A 312 19.47 1.59 -2.09
CA MET A 312 18.75 1.21 -3.31
C MET A 312 17.22 1.12 -3.18
N MET A 313 16.60 1.73 -2.14
CA MET A 313 15.18 1.56 -1.84
C MET A 313 14.26 1.87 -3.04
N PHE A 314 14.55 2.94 -3.79
CA PHE A 314 13.80 3.35 -5.00
C PHE A 314 14.62 3.22 -6.29
N ASN A 315 15.72 2.46 -6.24
CA ASN A 315 16.65 2.30 -7.36
C ASN A 315 15.92 1.74 -8.59
N GLY A 316 16.01 2.42 -9.72
CA GLY A 316 15.36 1.98 -10.96
C GLY A 316 13.83 2.11 -10.99
N CYS A 317 13.20 2.81 -10.05
CA CYS A 317 11.77 3.17 -10.15
C CYS A 317 11.57 4.26 -11.21
N THR A 318 11.63 3.87 -12.49
CA THR A 318 11.68 4.81 -13.62
C THR A 318 10.38 5.55 -13.88
N ALA A 319 9.23 5.04 -13.44
CA ALA A 319 7.93 5.72 -13.59
C ALA A 319 7.52 6.58 -12.38
N LEU A 320 8.23 6.47 -11.24
CA LEU A 320 7.84 7.15 -10.00
C LEU A 320 7.89 8.67 -10.17
N LYS A 321 6.74 9.33 -10.10
CA LYS A 321 6.52 10.78 -10.26
C LYS A 321 6.35 11.48 -8.92
N SER A 322 5.65 10.86 -7.97
CA SER A 322 5.31 11.44 -6.67
C SER A 322 5.74 10.52 -5.53
N LEU A 323 6.42 11.06 -4.52
CA LEU A 323 6.91 10.31 -3.38
C LEU A 323 6.74 11.10 -2.08
N TYR A 324 6.21 10.45 -1.04
CA TYR A 324 5.96 11.05 0.28
C TYR A 324 6.79 10.31 1.34
N LEU A 325 7.66 11.04 2.04
CA LEU A 325 8.65 10.56 3.01
C LEU A 325 8.60 11.37 4.32
N ASP A 326 7.39 11.64 4.80
CA ASP A 326 7.07 12.60 5.88
C ASP A 326 7.84 12.37 7.18
N ASN A 327 8.08 11.11 7.54
CA ASN A 327 8.67 10.69 8.81
C ASN A 327 10.04 10.00 8.65
N PHE A 328 10.70 10.20 7.51
CA PHE A 328 12.00 9.59 7.25
C PHE A 328 13.15 10.27 8.03
N THR A 329 14.16 9.49 8.40
CA THR A 329 15.43 9.94 8.99
C THR A 329 16.61 9.32 8.25
N ASP A 330 17.79 9.94 8.33
CA ASP A 330 19.01 9.39 7.73
C ASP A 330 19.37 8.01 8.33
N ALA A 331 19.48 6.99 7.49
CA ALA A 331 19.99 5.68 7.87
C ALA A 331 21.52 5.60 7.70
N ALA A 332 22.16 4.61 8.32
CA ALA A 332 23.61 4.41 8.19
C ALA A 332 24.04 4.07 6.74
N ILE A 333 23.18 3.36 5.99
CA ILE A 333 23.40 3.01 4.58
C ILE A 333 22.21 3.50 3.74
N MET A 334 22.50 4.43 2.82
CA MET A 334 21.53 5.01 1.87
C MET A 334 22.07 5.04 0.43
N THR A 335 23.10 4.25 0.13
CA THR A 335 23.78 4.26 -1.18
C THR A 335 22.79 3.94 -2.30
N ASP A 336 22.83 4.73 -3.38
CA ASP A 336 22.03 4.54 -4.60
C ASP A 336 20.50 4.54 -4.41
N MET A 337 20.00 5.09 -3.29
CA MET A 337 18.57 5.09 -2.94
C MET A 337 17.66 5.58 -4.08
N PHE A 338 18.06 6.65 -4.78
CA PHE A 338 17.32 7.25 -5.91
C PHE A 338 17.97 7.03 -7.29
N THR A 339 18.99 6.17 -7.38
CA THR A 339 19.68 5.93 -8.66
C THR A 339 18.71 5.33 -9.68
N GLY A 340 18.48 6.02 -10.80
CA GLY A 340 17.54 5.60 -11.84
C GLY A 340 16.08 6.02 -11.61
N THR A 341 15.75 6.74 -10.54
CA THR A 341 14.42 7.32 -10.29
C THR A 341 14.23 8.59 -11.13
N THR A 342 14.23 8.46 -12.46
CA THR A 342 14.37 9.59 -13.38
C THR A 342 13.12 10.46 -13.54
N SER A 343 11.94 9.91 -13.27
CA SER A 343 10.65 10.58 -13.50
C SER A 343 10.12 11.34 -12.30
N LEU A 344 10.82 11.33 -11.16
CA LEU A 344 10.36 11.98 -9.93
C LEU A 344 10.15 13.46 -10.21
N THR A 345 8.97 14.01 -9.95
CA THR A 345 8.63 15.44 -10.15
C THR A 345 8.08 16.08 -8.89
N TYR A 346 7.66 15.27 -7.93
CA TYR A 346 7.23 15.70 -6.62
C TYR A 346 7.87 14.83 -5.54
N LEU A 347 8.42 15.48 -4.52
CA LEU A 347 9.02 14.83 -3.36
C LEU A 347 8.61 15.58 -2.10
N PHE A 348 7.77 14.97 -1.28
CA PHE A 348 7.47 15.46 0.06
C PHE A 348 8.37 14.74 1.05
N VAL A 349 9.13 15.47 1.87
CA VAL A 349 10.20 14.84 2.65
C VAL A 349 10.43 15.49 4.02
N SER A 350 10.61 14.62 5.02
CA SER A 350 11.00 14.95 6.39
C SER A 350 12.26 15.82 6.45
N HIS A 351 12.26 16.81 7.36
CA HIS A 351 13.45 17.60 7.68
C HIS A 351 14.59 16.80 8.35
N ASN A 352 14.30 15.55 8.78
CA ASN A 352 15.29 14.66 9.39
C ASN A 352 16.04 13.78 8.36
N LEU A 353 15.65 13.83 7.08
CA LEU A 353 16.34 13.13 5.99
C LEU A 353 17.22 14.14 5.25
N SER A 354 18.50 14.24 5.61
CA SER A 354 19.38 15.33 5.15
C SER A 354 20.02 15.07 3.79
N THR A 355 20.05 13.81 3.33
CA THR A 355 20.83 13.39 2.16
C THR A 355 19.94 12.82 1.05
N PHE A 356 19.79 13.60 -0.03
CA PHE A 356 19.18 13.13 -1.28
C PHE A 356 20.25 13.04 -2.37
N ASN A 357 20.91 11.88 -2.50
CA ASN A 357 21.85 11.67 -3.60
C ASN A 357 21.10 11.23 -4.86
N ASN A 358 21.73 11.40 -6.02
CA ASN A 358 21.22 10.90 -7.31
C ASN A 358 19.90 11.55 -7.81
N LEU A 359 19.47 12.67 -7.21
CA LEU A 359 18.44 13.58 -7.74
C LEU A 359 19.03 14.68 -8.64
N GLU A 360 20.11 14.38 -9.37
CA GLU A 360 20.89 15.36 -10.12
C GLU A 360 20.11 15.96 -11.31
N ASN A 361 20.45 17.21 -11.68
CA ASN A 361 20.02 17.91 -12.90
C ASN A 361 18.52 18.25 -13.06
N THR A 362 17.83 18.75 -12.03
CA THR A 362 16.43 19.17 -12.22
C THR A 362 16.05 20.42 -11.43
N SER A 363 15.21 21.25 -12.05
CA SER A 363 14.70 22.54 -11.57
C SER A 363 13.76 22.37 -10.39
N TRP A 364 14.27 21.88 -9.26
CA TRP A 364 13.51 21.75 -8.03
C TRP A 364 13.23 23.12 -7.43
N TYR A 365 12.05 23.26 -6.84
CA TYR A 365 11.70 24.38 -5.98
C TYR A 365 10.90 23.90 -4.77
N ASP A 366 11.00 24.64 -3.66
CA ASP A 366 10.12 24.49 -2.50
C ASP A 366 8.71 24.96 -2.87
N GLU A 367 7.71 24.10 -2.75
CA GLU A 367 6.33 24.42 -3.12
C GLU A 367 5.66 25.47 -2.21
N LYS A 368 6.06 25.53 -0.94
CA LYS A 368 5.49 26.42 0.07
C LYS A 368 6.12 27.81 -0.02
N ASN A 369 7.44 27.87 -0.13
CA ASN A 369 8.20 29.12 -0.09
C ASN A 369 8.66 29.62 -1.47
N TRP A 370 8.39 28.86 -2.54
CA TRP A 370 8.74 29.20 -3.92
C TRP A 370 10.24 29.47 -4.15
N VAL A 371 11.10 28.76 -3.40
CA VAL A 371 12.56 28.89 -3.52
C VAL A 371 13.07 27.92 -4.58
N GLN A 372 13.63 28.42 -5.67
CA GLN A 372 14.22 27.60 -6.74
C GLN A 372 15.67 27.24 -6.45
N PHE A 373 16.08 26.03 -6.83
CA PHE A 373 17.45 25.55 -6.70
C PHE A 373 18.09 25.34 -8.07
N SER A 374 19.29 25.91 -8.27
CA SER A 374 20.05 25.75 -9.51
C SER A 374 20.81 24.42 -9.57
N ASN A 375 20.98 23.75 -8.44
CA ASN A 375 21.63 22.45 -8.33
C ASN A 375 21.24 21.75 -7.01
N LEU A 376 21.58 20.46 -6.93
CA LEU A 376 21.30 19.60 -5.78
C LEU A 376 21.93 20.11 -4.47
N SER A 377 23.13 20.70 -4.52
CA SER A 377 23.81 21.21 -3.33
C SER A 377 23.06 22.39 -2.70
N GLN A 378 22.43 23.25 -3.51
CA GLN A 378 21.56 24.32 -3.02
C GLN A 378 20.29 23.78 -2.38
N LEU A 379 19.61 22.81 -3.03
CA LEU A 379 18.44 22.12 -2.47
C LEU A 379 18.77 21.51 -1.11
N GLN A 380 19.83 20.71 -1.02
CA GLN A 380 20.23 20.04 0.22
C GLN A 380 20.60 21.03 1.33
N THR A 381 21.26 22.15 0.99
CA THR A 381 21.60 23.19 1.97
C THR A 381 20.36 23.91 2.48
N TYR A 382 19.41 24.19 1.60
CA TYR A 382 18.13 24.77 1.97
C TYR A 382 17.29 23.82 2.84
N HIS A 383 17.23 22.55 2.46
CA HIS A 383 16.46 21.52 3.16
C HIS A 383 16.95 21.30 4.60
N ARG A 384 18.27 21.29 4.83
CA ARG A 384 18.86 21.15 6.17
C ARG A 384 18.50 22.27 7.15
N ASN A 385 17.91 23.37 6.69
CA ASN A 385 17.44 24.47 7.53
C ASN A 385 15.92 24.43 7.78
N GLN A 386 15.20 23.47 7.21
CA GLN A 386 13.76 23.32 7.45
C GLN A 386 13.51 22.71 8.83
N SER A 387 12.41 23.10 9.45
CA SER A 387 11.97 22.57 10.75
C SER A 387 10.78 21.64 10.65
N GLU A 388 10.22 21.48 9.44
CA GLU A 388 9.02 20.71 9.16
C GLU A 388 9.22 19.95 7.84
N PRO A 389 8.50 18.84 7.60
CA PRO A 389 8.46 18.19 6.30
C PRO A 389 8.15 19.20 5.17
N THR A 390 8.85 19.08 4.05
CA THR A 390 8.82 20.06 2.96
C THR A 390 8.55 19.36 1.62
N GLY A 391 7.63 19.94 0.85
CA GLY A 391 7.35 19.52 -0.52
C GLY A 391 8.25 20.22 -1.52
N TYR A 392 8.88 19.44 -2.39
CA TYR A 392 9.66 19.92 -3.52
C TYR A 392 8.98 19.50 -4.82
N ARG A 393 8.96 20.41 -5.79
CA ARG A 393 8.43 20.18 -7.15
C ARG A 393 9.48 20.46 -8.20
N LYS A 394 9.46 19.70 -9.29
CA LYS A 394 10.22 20.03 -10.51
C LYS A 394 9.39 20.96 -11.38
N GLY A 395 9.96 22.10 -11.75
CA GLY A 395 9.31 23.00 -12.68
C GLY A 395 10.02 24.34 -12.85
N ALA A 396 9.51 25.11 -13.79
CA ALA A 396 9.74 26.54 -13.85
C ALA A 396 8.49 27.23 -13.33
N PHE A 397 8.65 28.14 -12.38
CA PHE A 397 7.58 29.05 -12.00
C PHE A 397 7.78 30.41 -12.67
N LEU A 398 6.66 31.06 -12.94
CA LEU A 398 6.61 32.45 -13.34
C LEU A 398 6.26 33.25 -12.09
N SER A 399 6.97 34.33 -11.84
CA SER A 399 6.59 35.32 -10.82
C SER A 399 6.09 36.56 -11.55
N LEU A 400 4.89 37.00 -11.20
CA LEU A 400 4.30 38.24 -11.70
C LEU A 400 4.27 39.25 -10.56
N THR A 401 5.04 40.32 -10.73
CA THR A 401 5.02 41.49 -9.86
C THR A 401 4.25 42.61 -10.55
N MET A 402 3.22 43.14 -9.89
CA MET A 402 2.45 44.28 -10.41
C MET A 402 2.86 45.56 -9.68
N ASP A 403 3.56 46.47 -10.38
CA ASP A 403 3.93 47.78 -9.86
C ASP A 403 3.08 48.89 -10.52
N ALA A 404 2.51 49.80 -9.71
CA ALA A 404 1.83 50.98 -10.22
C ALA A 404 2.85 52.05 -10.64
N MET A 405 3.00 52.32 -11.94
CA MET A 405 3.82 53.45 -12.38
C MET A 405 3.20 54.79 -11.97
N GLY A 406 3.69 55.39 -10.88
CA GLY A 406 3.48 56.82 -10.59
C GLY A 406 3.04 57.17 -9.16
N GLY A 407 2.92 56.21 -8.25
CA GLY A 407 2.73 56.48 -6.82
C GLY A 407 3.81 55.79 -6.00
N GLU A 408 4.43 56.50 -5.07
CA GLU A 408 5.22 55.86 -4.02
C GLU A 408 4.24 55.04 -3.17
N PHE A 409 4.46 53.72 -3.13
CA PHE A 409 3.87 52.88 -2.10
C PHE A 409 4.65 53.17 -0.82
N GLU A 410 3.98 53.71 0.21
CA GLU A 410 4.66 54.07 1.47
C GLU A 410 5.15 52.79 2.18
N ASP A 411 4.49 51.65 1.93
CA ASP A 411 4.80 50.37 2.56
C ASP A 411 4.81 49.19 1.55
N ALA A 412 5.61 48.17 1.85
CA ALA A 412 5.74 46.94 1.05
C ALA A 412 4.44 46.12 0.90
N GLU A 413 3.39 46.46 1.65
CA GLU A 413 2.08 45.81 1.60
C GLU A 413 1.26 46.13 0.33
N GLU A 414 1.60 47.18 -0.41
CA GLU A 414 0.89 47.54 -1.65
C GLU A 414 1.42 46.79 -2.91
N GLN A 415 2.52 46.03 -2.79
CA GLN A 415 3.06 45.19 -3.85
C GLN A 415 2.41 43.80 -3.82
N LYS A 416 1.70 43.43 -4.89
CA LYS A 416 1.11 42.09 -5.03
C LYS A 416 1.98 41.23 -5.94
N VAL A 417 2.43 40.09 -5.41
CA VAL A 417 3.20 39.08 -6.13
C VAL A 417 2.34 37.82 -6.27
N GLN A 418 2.20 37.32 -7.49
CA GLN A 418 1.65 36.01 -7.75
C GLN A 418 2.78 35.09 -8.25
N ASN A 419 2.83 33.85 -7.75
CA ASN A 419 3.70 32.80 -8.26
C ASN A 419 2.82 31.67 -8.80
N LYS A 420 3.12 31.20 -10.00
CA LYS A 420 2.34 30.15 -10.68
C LYS A 420 3.24 29.19 -11.43
N ILE A 421 2.79 27.95 -11.60
CA ILE A 421 3.46 26.96 -12.45
C ILE A 421 3.18 27.29 -13.92
N SER A 422 4.14 27.03 -14.80
CA SER A 422 3.93 27.18 -16.25
C SER A 422 2.71 26.37 -16.73
N GLY A 423 1.67 27.06 -17.19
CA GLY A 423 0.42 26.47 -17.68
C GLY A 423 -0.80 26.77 -16.82
N GLU A 424 -0.61 27.29 -15.60
CA GLU A 424 -1.71 27.74 -14.75
C GLU A 424 -2.24 29.12 -15.16
N TYR A 425 -3.53 29.33 -14.95
CA TYR A 425 -4.14 30.64 -15.13
C TYR A 425 -3.79 31.57 -13.96
N TRP A 426 -3.52 32.82 -14.28
CA TRP A 426 -3.33 33.89 -13.30
C TRP A 426 -4.68 34.35 -12.78
N GLU A 427 -4.74 34.64 -11.48
CA GLU A 427 -5.91 35.30 -10.92
C GLU A 427 -5.87 36.79 -11.24
N GLU A 428 -7.04 37.37 -11.53
CA GLU A 428 -7.13 38.81 -11.72
C GLU A 428 -6.89 39.50 -10.38
N VAL A 429 -5.77 40.21 -10.29
CA VAL A 429 -5.40 40.93 -9.07
C VAL A 429 -5.32 42.41 -9.41
N ILE A 430 -6.35 43.15 -9.01
CA ILE A 430 -6.37 44.61 -9.12
C ILE A 430 -5.73 45.18 -7.84
N PRO A 431 -4.65 45.98 -7.93
CA PRO A 431 -4.15 46.74 -6.79
C PRO A 431 -5.26 47.67 -6.28
N VAL A 432 -5.43 47.80 -4.96
CA VAL A 432 -6.46 48.68 -4.38
C VAL A 432 -5.75 49.73 -3.55
N LYS A 433 -6.01 51.01 -3.83
CA LYS A 433 -5.50 52.13 -3.02
C LYS A 433 -6.66 53.03 -2.64
N GLU A 434 -6.77 53.35 -1.36
CA GLU A 434 -7.88 54.15 -0.85
C GLU A 434 -7.98 55.50 -1.60
N GLY A 435 -9.18 55.86 -2.04
CA GLY A 435 -9.45 57.08 -2.81
C GLY A 435 -9.04 57.06 -4.30
N HIS A 436 -8.57 55.92 -4.83
CA HIS A 436 -8.16 55.75 -6.22
C HIS A 436 -8.85 54.54 -6.88
N TYR A 437 -9.06 54.61 -8.20
CA TYR A 437 -9.59 53.50 -9.00
C TYR A 437 -8.62 53.25 -10.17
N PHE A 438 -8.27 51.99 -10.38
CA PHE A 438 -7.42 51.55 -11.47
C PHE A 438 -8.30 51.15 -12.67
N ASP A 439 -8.08 51.80 -13.81
CA ASP A 439 -8.68 51.45 -15.09
C ASP A 439 -7.72 50.43 -15.74
N GLY A 440 -8.17 49.18 -15.89
CA GLY A 440 -7.36 47.99 -16.17
C GLY A 440 -6.51 48.06 -17.43
#